data_AF-E2C6E3-F1
#
_entry.id   AF-E2C6E3-F1
#
_cell.length_a   1.000
_cell.length_b   1.000
_cell.length_c   1.000
_cell.angle_alpha   90.00
_cell.angle_beta   90.00
_cell.angle_gamma   90.00
#
_symmetry.space_group_name_H-M   'P 1'
#
loop_
_entity.id
_entity.type
_entity.pdbx_description
1 polymer ?
#
loop_
_entity_poly.entity_id
_entity_poly.type
_entity_poly.pdbx_seq_one_letter_code
_entity_poly.pdbx_strand_id
1 'polypeptide(L)' 'FCFNWKKTAAEAHRMLVEVYGDVPSDKICRKWFRRFKSGVFDVEDEKRSGRP' A
#
# COMPACT_ATOMS: atom_id res chain seq x y z
N PHE A 1 6.28 5.36 -4.27
CA PHE A 1 7.69 5.06 -3.91
C PHE A 1 8.10 3.62 -4.30
N CYS A 2 7.90 2.58 -3.48
CA CYS A 2 8.38 1.21 -3.77
C CYS A 2 7.80 0.59 -5.05
N PHE A 3 6.53 0.86 -5.36
CA PHE A 3 5.88 0.38 -6.58
C PHE A 3 6.56 0.91 -7.85
N ASN A 4 6.96 2.20 -7.86
CA ASN A 4 7.63 2.82 -9.01
C ASN A 4 9.02 2.23 -9.24
N TRP A 5 9.67 1.78 -8.18
CA TRP A 5 10.95 1.07 -8.23
C TRP A 5 10.82 -0.44 -8.54
N LYS A 6 9.65 -0.87 -9.02
CA LYS A 6 9.37 -2.26 -9.44
C LYS A 6 9.59 -3.29 -8.32
N LYS A 7 9.57 -2.85 -7.05
CA LYS A 7 9.60 -3.76 -5.90
C LYS A 7 8.31 -4.56 -5.80
N THR A 8 8.37 -5.72 -5.18
CA THR A 8 7.20 -6.50 -4.78
C THR A 8 6.59 -5.92 -3.49
N ALA A 9 5.35 -6.30 -3.19
CA ALA A 9 4.69 -5.89 -1.94
C ALA A 9 5.44 -6.39 -0.69
N ALA A 10 6.03 -7.59 -0.76
CA ALA A 10 6.79 -8.17 0.34
C ALA A 10 8.14 -7.44 0.56
N GLU A 11 8.84 -7.07 -0.52
CA GLU A 11 10.04 -6.23 -0.41
C GLU A 11 9.71 -4.84 0.14
N ALA A 12 8.63 -4.22 -0.33
CA ALA A 12 8.18 -2.94 0.19
C ALA A 12 7.85 -3.02 1.68
N HIS A 13 7.14 -4.05 2.13
CA HIS A 13 6.85 -4.26 3.55
C HIS A 13 8.13 -4.41 4.37
N ARG A 14 9.10 -5.22 3.93
CA ARG A 14 10.40 -5.37 4.63
C ARG A 14 11.15 -4.05 4.75
N MET A 15 11.25 -3.29 3.65
CA MET A 15 11.91 -1.98 3.66
C MET A 15 11.21 -0.99 4.58
N LEU A 16 9.87 -1.00 4.61
CA LEU A 16 9.10 -0.11 5.47
C LEU A 16 9.26 -0.47 6.95
N VAL A 17 9.24 -1.76 7.32
CA VAL A 17 9.51 -2.22 8.69
C VAL A 17 10.91 -1.80 9.13
N GLU A 18 11.92 -1.94 8.27
CA GLU A 18 13.30 -1.60 8.59
C GLU A 18 13.48 -0.10 8.89
N VAL A 19 12.78 0.78 8.15
CA VAL A 19 12.92 2.24 8.30
C VAL A 19 12.01 2.82 9.37
N TYR A 20 10.77 2.34 9.48
CA TYR A 20 9.72 2.97 10.29
C TYR A 20 9.26 2.11 11.48
N GLY A 21 9.62 0.83 11.52
CA GLY A 21 9.24 -0.10 12.58
C GLY A 21 7.77 -0.52 12.50
N ASP A 22 6.87 0.36 12.96
CA ASP A 22 5.43 0.10 12.95
C ASP A 22 4.81 0.52 11.62
N VAL A 23 4.33 -0.48 10.87
CA VAL A 23 3.84 -0.30 9.51
C VAL A 23 2.58 -1.14 9.28
N PRO A 24 1.75 -0.78 8.28
CA PRO A 24 0.60 -1.58 7.92
C PRO A 24 1.00 -3.01 7.57
N SER A 25 0.17 -3.97 7.99
CA SER A 25 0.44 -5.38 7.70
C SER A 25 0.65 -5.66 6.22
N ASP A 26 1.40 -6.73 5.93
CA ASP A 26 1.65 -7.25 4.59
C ASP A 26 0.37 -7.46 3.74
N LYS A 27 -0.78 -7.76 4.38
CA LYS A 27 -2.11 -7.80 3.72
C LYS A 27 -2.52 -6.43 3.17
N ILE A 28 -2.32 -5.37 3.94
CA ILE A 28 -2.60 -3.99 3.54
C ILE A 28 -1.64 -3.55 2.43
N CYS A 29 -0.34 -3.86 2.55
CA CYS A 29 0.63 -3.61 1.48
C CYS A 29 0.20 -4.27 0.17
N ARG A 30 -0.19 -5.54 0.18
CA ARG A 30 -0.70 -6.23 -1.02
C ARG A 30 -1.94 -5.57 -1.61
N LYS A 31 -2.87 -5.10 -0.76
CA LYS A 31 -4.09 -4.39 -1.22
C LYS A 31 -3.71 -3.11 -1.98
N TRP A 32 -2.82 -2.30 -1.43
CA TRP A 32 -2.32 -1.09 -2.09
C TRP A 32 -1.58 -1.39 -3.39
N PHE A 33 -0.70 -2.39 -3.39
CA PHE A 33 -0.01 -2.82 -4.61
C PHE A 33 -0.98 -3.27 -5.71
N ARG A 34 -2.12 -3.88 -5.36
CA ARG A 34 -3.16 -4.21 -6.33
C ARG A 34 -3.82 -2.94 -6.90
N ARG A 35 -4.14 -1.94 -6.07
CA ARG A 35 -4.66 -0.63 -6.53
C ARG A 35 -3.69 0.05 -7.50
N PHE A 36 -2.40 0.09 -7.16
CA PHE A 36 -1.37 0.69 -8.03
C PHE A 36 -1.22 -0.05 -9.36
N LYS A 37 -1.34 -1.39 -9.38
CA LYS A 37 -1.38 -2.16 -10.63
C LYS A 37 -2.59 -1.85 -11.50
N SER A 38 -3.71 -1.51 -10.88
CA SER A 38 -4.94 -1.07 -11.57
C SER A 38 -4.93 0.42 -11.96
N GLY A 39 -3.81 1.12 -11.77
CA GLY A 39 -3.68 2.54 -12.11
C GLY A 39 -4.31 3.50 -11.10
N VAL A 40 -4.77 3.00 -9.95
CA VAL A 40 -5.34 3.83 -8.88
C VAL A 40 -4.23 4.27 -7.95
N PHE A 41 -3.73 5.49 -8.15
CA PHE A 41 -2.65 6.10 -7.37
C PHE A 41 -3.13 7.06 -6.29
N ASP A 42 -4.44 7.34 -6.25
CA ASP A 42 -5.03 8.13 -5.18
C ASP A 42 -4.85 7.42 -3.83
N VAL A 43 -4.22 8.15 -2.91
CA VAL A 43 -3.87 7.68 -1.57
C VAL A 43 -4.93 8.03 -0.53
N GLU A 44 -5.85 8.94 -0.89
CA GLU A 44 -6.98 9.29 -0.05
C GLU A 44 -7.94 8.09 0.06
N ASP A 45 -8.61 8.01 1.20
CA ASP A 45 -9.69 7.05 1.38
C ASP A 45 -10.84 7.39 0.44
N GLU A 46 -11.36 6.36 -0.24
CA GLU A 46 -12.57 6.53 -1.05
C GLU A 46 -13.73 6.94 -0.15
N LYS A 47 -14.59 7.84 -0.66
CA LYS A 47 -15.81 8.24 0.03
C LYS A 47 -16.58 6.98 0.43
N ARG A 48 -16.79 6.80 1.74
CA ARG A 48 -17.64 5.71 2.26
C ARG A 48 -19.04 5.88 1.67
N SER A 49 -19.49 4.89 0.93
CA SER A 49 -20.87 4.80 0.47
C SER A 49 -21.75 4.32 1.63
N GLY A 50 -22.20 5.23 2.49
CA GLY A 50 -23.18 4.88 3.53
C GLY A 50 -23.25 5.78 4.75
N ARG A 51 -24.37 5.66 5.48
CA ARG A 51 -24.72 6.31 6.76
C ARG A 51 -23.83 5.77 7.92
N PRO A 52 -23.59 6.54 9.02
CA PRO A 52 -22.57 6.27 10.05
C PRO A 52 -22.52 4.85 10.61
#